data_AF-A0A1G0KRH7-F1
#
_entry.id   AF-A0A1G0KRH7-F1
#
_cell.length_a   1.000
_cell.length_b   1.000
_cell.length_c   1.000
_cell.angle_alpha   90.00
_cell.angle_beta   90.00
_cell.angle_gamma   90.00
#
_symmetry.space_group_name_H-M   'P 1'
#
loop_
_entity.id
_entity.type
_entity.pdbx_description
1 polymer ?
#
loop_
_entity_poly.entity_id
_entity_poly.type
_entity_poly.pdbx_seq_one_letter_code
_entity_poly.pdbx_strand_id
1 'polypeptide(L)'
;MSNAIDWKYKIQATNPCSGNAHTEQDSILFLAKDRAVPAMLRAYLAECERLGTGEAHREAIRLMIGRVERFQQEIESKVPDTDLPCEIARCTLGEGV
;
A
#
# COMPACT_ATOMS: atom_id res chain seq x y z
N MET A 1 -4.77 11.41 -21.46
CA MET A 1 -3.70 10.69 -20.76
C MET A 1 -4.38 9.54 -20.03
N SER A 2 -4.06 8.30 -20.36
CA SER A 2 -4.63 7.14 -19.65
C SER A 2 -4.08 7.14 -18.23
N ASN A 3 -4.97 7.18 -17.23
CA ASN A 3 -4.63 7.04 -15.81
C ASN A 3 -4.26 5.58 -15.47
N ALA A 4 -3.51 4.88 -16.33
CA ALA A 4 -3.29 3.47 -16.06
C ALA A 4 -2.21 3.30 -15.00
N ILE A 5 -2.60 2.54 -13.99
CA ILE A 5 -1.86 2.25 -12.79
C ILE A 5 -0.69 1.31 -13.12
N ASP A 6 0.39 1.40 -12.37
CA ASP A 6 1.58 0.57 -12.58
C ASP A 6 1.25 -0.92 -12.40
N TRP A 7 1.12 -1.64 -13.52
CA TRP A 7 0.82 -3.08 -13.58
C TRP A 7 1.99 -3.98 -13.15
N LYS A 8 3.08 -3.46 -12.55
CA LYS A 8 4.14 -4.31 -11.97
C LYS A 8 3.54 -5.42 -11.09
N TYR A 9 2.43 -5.11 -10.42
CA TYR A 9 1.62 -6.06 -9.67
C TYR A 9 0.17 -6.05 -10.14
N LYS A 10 -0.46 -7.23 -10.21
CA LYS A 10 -1.91 -7.37 -10.33
C LYS A 10 -2.51 -7.54 -8.94
N ILE A 11 -3.60 -6.83 -8.65
CA ILE A 11 -4.24 -6.87 -7.34
C ILE A 11 -5.60 -7.55 -7.48
N GLN A 12 -5.87 -8.52 -6.62
CA GLN A 12 -7.20 -9.10 -6.48
C GLN A 12 -7.47 -9.34 -5.00
N ALA A 13 -8.29 -8.49 -4.40
CA ALA A 13 -8.64 -8.57 -2.99
C ALA A 13 -10.15 -8.72 -2.84
N THR A 14 -10.60 -9.64 -1.99
CA THR A 14 -12.02 -9.85 -1.69
C THR A 14 -12.25 -9.75 -0.19
N ASN A 15 -13.21 -8.93 0.21
CA ASN A 15 -13.70 -8.89 1.58
C ASN A 15 -14.60 -10.12 1.83
N PRO A 16 -14.23 -11.05 2.73
CA PRO A 16 -14.99 -12.27 2.96
C PRO A 16 -16.34 -12.03 3.66
N CYS A 17 -16.53 -10.88 4.31
CA CYS A 17 -17.76 -10.56 5.02
C CYS A 17 -18.81 -9.88 4.13
N SER A 18 -18.39 -8.95 3.27
CA SER A 18 -19.31 -8.19 2.40
C SER A 18 -19.34 -8.70 0.95
N GLY A 19 -18.37 -9.50 0.53
CA GLY A 19 -18.20 -9.93 -0.86
C GLY A 19 -17.64 -8.84 -1.79
N ASN A 20 -17.35 -7.64 -1.28
CA ASN A 20 -16.74 -6.57 -2.08
C ASN A 20 -15.38 -7.02 -2.60
N ALA A 21 -15.12 -6.73 -3.88
CA ALA A 21 -13.85 -7.02 -4.53
C ALA A 21 -13.17 -5.73 -4.97
N HIS A 22 -11.85 -5.72 -4.87
CA HIS A 22 -10.99 -4.62 -5.26
C HIS A 22 -9.87 -5.14 -6.17
N THR A 23 -9.46 -4.31 -7.13
CA THR A 23 -8.46 -4.64 -8.15
C THR A 23 -7.42 -3.53 -8.24
N GLU A 24 -6.45 -3.65 -9.13
CA GLU A 24 -5.51 -2.56 -9.40
C GLU A 24 -6.19 -1.26 -9.85
N GLN A 25 -7.47 -1.26 -10.24
CA GLN A 25 -8.18 -0.04 -10.65
C GLN A 25 -8.55 0.88 -9.47
N ASP A 26 -8.71 0.32 -8.27
CA ASP A 26 -9.17 1.05 -7.08
C ASP A 26 -8.31 0.79 -5.84
N SER A 27 -7.18 0.09 -6.02
CA SER A 27 -6.26 -0.30 -4.96
C SER A 27 -4.85 0.15 -5.26
N ILE A 28 -4.10 0.41 -4.19
CA ILE A 28 -2.66 0.64 -4.20
C ILE A 28 -1.97 -0.46 -3.40
N LEU A 29 -0.79 -0.90 -3.86
CA LEU A 29 0.01 -1.92 -3.19
C LEU A 29 1.24 -1.27 -2.54
N PHE A 30 1.43 -1.54 -1.25
CA PHE A 30 2.68 -1.26 -0.55
C PHE A 30 3.23 -2.56 0.04
N LEU A 31 4.54 -2.78 -0.07
CA LEU A 31 5.15 -3.99 0.47
C LEU A 31 5.57 -3.74 1.92
N ALA A 32 5.17 -4.63 2.84
CA ALA A 32 5.47 -4.49 4.26
C ALA A 32 6.98 -4.42 4.58
N LYS A 33 7.85 -4.87 3.67
CA LYS A 33 9.32 -4.77 3.80
C LYS A 33 9.86 -3.36 3.56
N ASP A 34 9.07 -2.47 2.98
CA ASP A 34 9.51 -1.13 2.61
C ASP A 34 9.51 -0.23 3.85
N ARG A 35 10.66 0.37 4.16
CA ARG A 35 10.86 1.19 5.37
C ARG A 35 9.91 2.39 5.48
N ALA A 36 9.34 2.84 4.36
CA ALA A 36 8.39 3.94 4.31
C ALA A 36 6.99 3.56 4.85
N VAL A 37 6.62 2.28 4.84
CA VAL A 37 5.24 1.83 5.13
C VAL A 37 4.78 2.19 6.55
N PRO A 38 5.57 2.00 7.63
CA PRO A 38 5.15 2.41 8.97
C PRO A 38 4.83 3.91 9.08
N ALA A 39 5.62 4.77 8.42
CA ALA A 39 5.38 6.22 8.44
C ALA A 39 4.11 6.59 7.67
N MET A 40 3.90 5.98 6.50
CA MET A 40 2.68 6.14 5.70
C MET A 40 1.43 5.70 6.50
N LEU A 41 1.47 4.54 7.15
CA LEU A 41 0.34 4.05 7.94
C LEU A 41 0.01 4.98 9.12
N ARG A 42 1.01 5.56 9.77
CA ARG A 42 0.80 6.56 10.84
C ARG A 42 0.16 7.85 10.30
N ALA A 43 0.58 8.32 9.13
CA ALA A 43 -0.04 9.48 8.48
C ALA A 43 -1.50 9.19 8.10
N TYR A 44 -1.78 8.01 7.55
CA TYR A 44 -3.13 7.57 7.22
C TYR A 44 -4.02 7.48 8.47
N LEU A 45 -3.51 6.90 9.58
CA LEU A 45 -4.24 6.85 10.84
C LEU A 45 -4.60 8.24 11.37
N ALA A 46 -3.65 9.18 11.36
CA ALA A 46 -3.88 10.55 11.79
C ALA A 46 -4.96 11.25 10.95
N GLU A 47 -4.97 10.98 9.63
CA GLU A 47 -6.01 11.52 8.74
C GLU A 47 -7.38 10.87 8.99
N CYS A 48 -7.45 9.55 9.21
CA CYS A 48 -8.67 8.87 9.61
C CYS A 48 -9.23 9.42 10.93
N GLU A 49 -8.37 9.74 11.89
CA GLU A 49 -8.73 10.40 13.15
C GLU A 49 -9.30 11.79 12.90
N ARG A 50 -8.64 12.61 12.06
CA ARG A 50 -9.10 13.94 11.68
C ARG A 50 -10.47 13.92 10.98
N LEU A 51 -10.71 12.93 10.13
CA LEU A 51 -11.98 12.73 9.42
C LEU A 51 -13.09 12.13 10.30
N GLY A 52 -12.79 11.75 11.54
CA GLY A 52 -13.79 11.19 12.47
C GLY A 52 -14.16 9.75 12.17
N THR A 53 -13.24 8.96 11.60
CA THR A 53 -13.49 7.53 11.29
C THR A 53 -13.70 6.73 12.59
N GLY A 54 -14.56 5.72 12.55
CA GLY A 54 -14.93 4.93 13.73
C GLY A 54 -13.75 4.19 14.40
N GLU A 55 -13.85 3.98 15.71
CA GLU A 55 -12.75 3.43 16.52
C GLU A 55 -12.25 2.06 16.05
N ALA A 56 -13.15 1.16 15.64
CA ALA A 56 -12.78 -0.15 15.15
C ALA A 56 -11.85 -0.10 13.93
N HIS A 57 -12.06 0.89 13.05
CA HIS A 57 -11.20 1.09 11.88
C HIS A 57 -9.82 1.61 12.29
N ARG A 58 -9.77 2.59 13.19
CA ARG A 58 -8.52 3.13 13.74
C ARG A 58 -7.70 2.06 14.44
N GLU A 59 -8.36 1.22 15.23
CA GLU A 59 -7.70 0.11 15.93
C GLU A 59 -7.16 -0.93 14.95
N ALA A 60 -7.89 -1.25 13.88
CA ALA A 60 -7.38 -2.13 12.83
C ALA A 60 -6.10 -1.57 12.18
N ILE A 61 -6.01 -0.25 11.96
CA ILE A 61 -4.79 0.40 11.45
C ILE A 61 -3.66 0.34 12.49
N ARG A 62 -3.91 0.60 13.77
CA ARG A 62 -2.89 0.49 14.84
C ARG A 62 -2.31 -0.93 14.93
N LEU A 63 -3.16 -1.95 14.86
CA LEU A 63 -2.73 -3.34 14.80
C LEU A 63 -1.89 -3.64 13.56
N MET A 64 -2.27 -3.08 12.41
CA MET A 64 -1.50 -3.22 11.17
C MET A 64 -0.11 -2.58 11.28
N ILE A 65 0.00 -1.38 11.85
CA ILE A 65 1.28 -0.71 12.12
C ILE A 65 2.19 -1.65 12.93
N GLY A 66 1.71 -2.17 14.06
CA GLY A 66 2.50 -3.06 14.91
C GLY A 66 2.91 -4.37 14.22
N ARG A 67 2.08 -4.90 13.32
CA ARG A 67 2.42 -6.08 12.50
C ARG A 67 3.54 -5.77 11.50
N VAL A 68 3.46 -4.64 10.81
CA VAL A 68 4.49 -4.23 9.84
C VAL A 68 5.81 -3.94 10.55
N GLU A 69 5.77 -3.22 11.68
CA GLU A 69 6.99 -2.94 12.46
C GLU A 69 7.67 -4.22 12.94
N ARG A 70 6.90 -5.18 13.48
CA ARG A 70 7.45 -6.47 13.90
C ARG A 70 8.04 -7.23 12.72
N PHE A 71 7.31 -7.30 11.61
CA PHE A 71 7.80 -7.93 10.38
C PHE A 71 9.14 -7.32 9.94
N GLN A 72 9.28 -5.99 9.96
CA GLN A 72 10.52 -5.30 9.58
C GLN A 72 11.68 -5.49 10.56
N GLN A 73 11.42 -5.90 11.81
CA GLN A 73 12.47 -6.28 12.76
C GLN A 73 13.01 -7.69 12.48
N GLU A 74 12.18 -8.57 11.92
CA GLU A 74 12.50 -9.96 11.64
C GLU A 74 13.17 -10.17 10.27
N ILE A 75 13.10 -9.17 9.38
CA ILE A 75 13.62 -9.25 8.03
C ILE A 75 14.53 -8.06 7.68
N GLU A 76 15.30 -8.19 6.60
CA GLU A 76 15.99 -7.04 6.02
C GLU A 76 14.99 -6.10 5.31
N SER A 77 14.57 -5.06 6.01
CA SER A 77 13.75 -3.98 5.44
C SER A 77 14.58 -3.10 4.48
N LYS A 78 13.95 -2.66 3.39
CA LYS A 78 14.61 -1.90 2.32
C LYS A 78 14.00 -0.52 2.15
N VAL A 79 14.82 0.43 1.69
CA VAL A 79 14.28 1.67 1.13
C VAL A 79 13.59 1.28 -0.18
N PRO A 80 12.30 1.62 -0.38
CA PRO A 80 11.62 1.32 -1.64
C PRO A 80 12.31 2.09 -2.77
N ASP A 81 12.75 1.37 -3.79
CA ASP A 81 13.42 1.92 -4.96
C ASP A 81 13.02 1.15 -6.23
N THR A 82 13.19 1.78 -7.40
CA THR A 82 12.91 1.21 -8.72
C THR A 82 14.16 1.29 -9.57
N ASP A 83 14.89 0.18 -9.66
CA ASP A 83 16.24 0.16 -10.27
C ASP A 83 16.25 -0.37 -11.71
N LEU A 84 15.16 -1.01 -12.15
CA LEU A 84 15.08 -1.63 -13.47
C LEU A 84 14.66 -0.60 -14.53
N PRO A 85 15.42 -0.39 -15.62
CA PRO A 85 15.09 0.62 -16.63
C PRO A 85 13.68 0.51 -17.21
N CYS A 86 13.19 -0.72 -17.42
CA CYS A 86 11.82 -0.94 -17.89
C CYS A 86 10.78 -0.54 -16.84
N GLU A 87 11.03 -0.75 -15.55
CA GLU A 87 10.13 -0.31 -14.48
C GLU A 87 10.18 1.21 -14.32
N ILE A 88 11.35 1.84 -14.42
CA ILE A 88 11.50 3.30 -14.40
C ILE A 88 10.70 3.95 -15.54
N ALA A 89 10.85 3.45 -16.77
CA ALA A 89 10.14 3.96 -17.93
C ALA A 89 8.62 3.79 -17.78
N ARG A 90 8.16 2.65 -17.23
CA ARG A 90 6.75 2.44 -16.88
C ARG A 90 6.25 3.45 -15.85
N CYS A 91 6.95 3.60 -14.73
CA CYS A 91 6.54 4.45 -13.61
C CYS A 91 6.54 5.95 -13.94
N THR A 92 7.48 6.41 -14.77
CA THR A 92 7.70 7.84 -15.02
C THR A 92 7.18 8.32 -16.38
N LEU A 93 7.12 7.44 -17.37
CA LEU A 93 6.73 7.78 -18.76
C LEU A 93 5.42 7.08 -19.19
N GLY A 94 4.92 6.11 -18.42
CA GLY A 94 3.71 5.35 -18.77
C GLY A 94 3.90 4.43 -19.97
N GLU A 95 5.11 3.93 -20.23
CA GLU A 95 5.34 2.99 -21.34
C GLU A 95 4.68 1.63 -21.09
N GLY A 96 4.02 1.03 -22.10
CA GLY A 96 3.38 -0.29 -21.96
C GLY A 96 2.18 -0.31 -21.00
N VAL A 97 1.52 0.84 -20.87
CA VAL A 97 0.21 1.09 -20.27
C VAL A 97 -0.87 1.08 -21.36
#